data_AF-A0A7S2MUR3-F1
#
_entry.id   AF-A0A7S2MUR3-F1
#
_cell.length_a   1.000
_cell.length_b   1.000
_cell.length_c   1.000
_cell.angle_alpha   90.00
_cell.angle_beta   90.00
_cell.angle_gamma   90.00
#
_symmetry.space_group_name_H-M   'P 1'
#
loop_
_entity.id
_entity.type
_entity.pdbx_description
1 polymer ?
#
loop_
_entity_poly.entity_id
_entity_poly.type
_entity_poly.pdbx_seq_one_letter_code
_entity_poly.pdbx_strand_id
1 'polypeptide(L)'
;QFDQMQKIVKVLGMVPAKMLDQSNDQHRLQFFERRKTPNGQCWALKQDNSSSSSSSEKRSSSQQKEPVVPSENPIASLAEVVGAETSRKKKYPPTEPGHTARNYDTFVDLIHGMLAFDPQERIKPDDALRHPFITSGEHQNLPGAGQNAKQWTNNRT
;
A
#
# COMPACT_ATOMS: atom_id res chain seq x y z
N GLN A 1 3.58 5.57 14.57
CA GLN A 1 4.19 4.25 14.29
C GLN A 1 3.17 3.13 14.39
N PHE A 2 2.43 2.97 15.49
CA PHE A 2 1.42 1.91 15.63
C PHE A 2 0.27 1.97 14.60
N ASP A 3 -0.31 3.16 14.37
CA ASP A 3 -1.33 3.38 13.33
C ASP A 3 -0.84 3.04 11.91
N GLN A 4 0.44 3.29 11.62
CA GLN A 4 1.04 2.91 10.34
C GLN A 4 1.08 1.39 10.20
N MET A 5 1.43 0.67 11.26
CA MET A 5 1.39 -0.80 11.23
C MET A 5 -0.02 -1.35 11.06
N GLN A 6 -1.01 -0.73 11.70
CA GLN A 6 -2.41 -1.08 11.50
C GLN A 6 -2.84 -0.90 10.04
N LYS A 7 -2.46 0.22 9.42
CA LYS A 7 -2.73 0.48 8.01
C LYS A 7 -2.06 -0.52 7.08
N ILE A 8 -0.78 -0.83 7.32
CA ILE A 8 -0.04 -1.83 6.55
C ILE A 8 -0.75 -3.18 6.62
N VAL A 9 -1.08 -3.65 7.82
CA VAL A 9 -1.75 -4.95 7.99
C VAL A 9 -3.16 -4.95 7.39
N LYS A 10 -3.88 -3.85 7.52
CA LYS A 10 -5.22 -3.68 6.94
C LYS A 10 -5.19 -3.74 5.41
N VAL A 11 -4.13 -3.26 4.77
CA VAL A 11 -4.04 -3.18 3.31
C VAL A 11 -3.34 -4.39 2.71
N LEU A 12 -2.18 -4.75 3.25
CA LEU A 12 -1.31 -5.80 2.71
C LEU A 12 -1.50 -7.17 3.37
N GLY A 13 -2.31 -7.25 4.43
CA GLY A 13 -2.50 -8.47 5.19
C GLY A 13 -1.46 -8.68 6.29
N MET A 14 -1.51 -9.84 6.95
CA MET A 14 -0.59 -10.16 8.04
C MET A 14 0.84 -10.32 7.52
N VAL A 15 1.79 -9.75 8.27
CA VAL A 15 3.22 -9.96 8.03
C VAL A 15 3.54 -11.46 8.19
N PRO A 16 4.29 -12.08 7.26
CA PRO A 16 4.64 -13.50 7.34
C PRO A 16 5.34 -13.88 8.65
N ALA A 17 4.95 -15.02 9.23
CA ALA A 17 5.48 -15.50 10.51
C ALA A 17 7.01 -15.60 10.52
N LYS A 18 7.62 -16.10 9.44
CA LYS A 18 9.08 -16.20 9.28
C LYS A 18 9.80 -14.86 9.48
N MET A 19 9.21 -13.75 9.05
CA MET A 19 9.80 -12.41 9.19
C MET A 19 9.62 -11.86 10.59
N LEU A 20 8.46 -12.11 11.21
CA LEU A 20 8.24 -11.78 12.61
C LEU A 20 9.21 -12.59 13.49
N ASP A 21 9.41 -13.86 13.20
CA ASP A 21 10.29 -14.74 13.97
C ASP A 21 11.77 -14.30 13.92
N GLN A 22 12.21 -13.76 12.78
CA GLN A 22 13.56 -13.21 12.58
C GLN A 22 13.76 -11.80 13.18
N SER A 23 12.69 -11.07 13.43
CA SER A 23 12.76 -9.69 13.94
C SER A 23 13.10 -9.64 15.44
N ASN A 24 13.66 -8.50 15.88
CA ASN A 24 13.97 -8.26 17.29
C ASN A 24 12.70 -8.31 18.17
N ASP A 25 12.81 -8.93 19.35
CA ASP A 25 11.69 -9.13 20.28
C ASP A 25 11.01 -7.82 20.66
N GLN A 26 11.77 -6.75 20.88
CA GLN A 26 11.20 -5.45 21.25
C GLN A 26 10.24 -4.92 20.19
N HIS A 27 10.65 -4.92 18.92
CA HIS A 27 9.80 -4.44 17.82
C HIS A 27 8.64 -5.39 17.55
N ARG A 28 8.88 -6.71 17.59
CA ARG A 28 7.83 -7.71 17.41
C ARG A 28 6.74 -7.58 18.47
N LEU A 29 7.12 -7.60 19.74
CA LEU A 29 6.19 -7.55 20.86
C LEU A 29 5.57 -6.17 21.05
N GLN A 30 6.11 -5.11 20.44
CA GLN A 30 5.47 -3.81 20.40
C GLN A 30 4.17 -3.81 19.59
N PHE A 31 4.14 -4.54 18.47
CA PHE A 31 3.02 -4.50 17.53
C PHE A 31 2.22 -5.81 17.44
N PHE A 32 2.81 -6.96 17.76
CA PHE A 32 2.20 -8.27 17.52
C PHE A 32 2.10 -9.11 18.79
N GLU A 33 1.11 -9.99 18.80
CA GLU A 33 0.85 -11.00 19.83
C GLU A 33 0.48 -12.34 19.21
N ARG A 34 0.68 -13.44 19.95
CA ARG A 34 0.23 -14.76 19.49
C ARG A 34 -1.22 -14.99 19.95
N ARG A 35 -2.11 -15.22 18.99
CA ARG A 35 -3.51 -15.58 19.24
C ARG A 35 -3.71 -17.09 19.07
N LYS A 36 -4.47 -17.70 19.97
CA LYS A 36 -4.90 -19.09 19.81
C LYS A 36 -5.99 -19.17 18.75
N THR A 37 -5.77 -20.00 17.75
CA THR A 37 -6.77 -20.36 16.73
C THR A 37 -7.12 -21.84 16.91
N PRO A 38 -8.26 -22.30 16.37
CA PRO A 38 -8.63 -23.73 16.42
C PRO A 38 -7.54 -24.65 15.87
N ASN A 39 -6.69 -24.14 14.96
CA ASN A 39 -5.62 -24.88 14.30
C ASN A 39 -4.23 -24.64 14.92
N GLY A 40 -4.13 -23.95 16.07
CA GLY A 40 -2.86 -23.72 16.77
C GLY A 40 -2.67 -22.28 17.26
N GLN A 41 -1.51 -21.70 16.97
CA GLN A 41 -1.21 -20.29 17.29
C GLN A 41 -0.86 -19.54 16.01
N CYS A 42 -1.43 -18.35 15.84
CA CYS A 42 -1.05 -17.43 14.77
C CYS A 42 -0.60 -16.09 15.35
N TRP A 43 0.21 -15.36 14.58
CA TRP A 43 0.50 -13.97 14.89
C TRP A 43 -0.70 -13.09 14.56
N ALA A 44 -1.01 -12.16 15.45
CA ALA A 44 -2.04 -11.15 15.27
C ALA A 44 -1.49 -9.77 15.68
N LEU A 45 -1.98 -8.72 15.04
CA LEU A 45 -1.66 -7.36 15.44
C LEU A 45 -2.35 -7.03 16.76
N LYS A 46 -1.61 -6.42 17.69
CA LYS A 46 -2.15 -5.90 18.94
C LYS A 46 -3.22 -4.84 18.64
N GLN A 47 -4.20 -4.77 19.52
CA GLN A 47 -5.14 -3.66 19.54
C GLN A 47 -4.70 -2.74 20.68
N ASP A 48 -4.62 -1.45 20.39
CA ASP A 48 -4.36 -0.43 21.40
C ASP A 48 -5.58 -0.39 22.33
N ASN A 49 -5.50 -1.15 23.43
CA ASN A 49 -6.39 -1.02 24.58
C ASN A 49 -5.95 0.17 25.43
N SER A 50 -6.01 1.38 24.88
CA SER A 50 -6.18 2.61 25.67
C SER A 50 -7.65 2.78 26.11
N SER A 51 -8.32 1.67 26.41
CA SER A 51 -9.68 1.66 26.95
C SER A 51 -9.94 0.43 27.82
N SER A 52 -8.98 0.05 28.66
CA SER A 52 -9.23 -0.90 29.76
C SER A 52 -8.63 -0.42 31.07
N SER A 53 -9.10 0.74 31.56
CA SER A 53 -9.28 1.02 33.00
C SER A 53 -9.94 2.39 33.26
N SER A 54 -11.14 2.33 33.85
CA SER A 54 -11.80 3.33 34.71
C SER A 54 -12.28 4.70 34.18
N SER A 55 -13.50 5.01 34.64
CA SER A 55 -14.22 6.30 34.72
C SER A 55 -14.81 6.90 33.46
N SER A 56 -16.14 6.79 33.38
CA SER A 56 -17.09 7.87 33.14
C SER A 56 -16.52 9.16 32.54
N GLU A 57 -16.90 9.48 31.31
CA GLU A 57 -17.64 10.71 30.98
C GLU A 57 -17.88 10.85 29.47
N LYS A 58 -19.10 11.28 29.15
CA LYS A 58 -19.68 11.50 27.84
C LYS A 58 -18.83 12.48 27.01
N ARG A 59 -18.58 12.19 25.72
CA ARG A 59 -18.67 13.14 24.58
C ARG A 59 -18.28 12.50 23.22
N SER A 60 -19.27 12.45 22.34
CA SER A 60 -19.27 12.85 20.91
C SER A 60 -18.26 12.28 19.89
N SER A 61 -18.85 11.86 18.77
CA SER A 61 -18.29 11.52 17.44
C SER A 61 -17.78 10.09 17.23
N SER A 62 -18.72 9.28 16.76
CA SER A 62 -18.61 7.93 16.23
C SER A 62 -17.63 7.80 15.06
N GLN A 63 -16.39 7.44 15.34
CA GLN A 63 -15.62 6.54 14.48
C GLN A 63 -15.33 5.30 15.34
N GLN A 64 -16.16 4.28 15.18
CA GLN A 64 -15.89 2.97 15.78
C GLN A 64 -14.53 2.51 15.24
N LYS A 65 -13.52 2.41 16.10
CA LYS A 65 -12.26 1.72 15.75
C LYS A 65 -12.61 0.25 15.62
N GLU A 66 -13.04 -0.14 14.43
CA GLU A 66 -13.25 -1.55 14.11
C GLU A 66 -11.95 -2.32 14.36
N PRO A 67 -12.04 -3.56 14.86
CA PRO A 67 -10.91 -4.45 14.95
C PRO A 67 -10.11 -4.42 13.65
N VAL A 68 -8.80 -4.19 13.73
CA VAL A 68 -7.95 -4.25 12.53
C VAL A 68 -7.91 -5.70 12.07
N VAL A 69 -8.75 -6.00 11.07
CA VAL A 69 -8.75 -7.28 10.37
C VAL A 69 -7.69 -7.18 9.28
N PRO A 70 -6.71 -8.09 9.26
CA PRO A 70 -5.73 -8.16 8.18
C PRO A 70 -6.43 -8.42 6.84
N SER A 71 -5.95 -7.77 5.78
CA SER A 71 -6.48 -8.04 4.43
C SER A 71 -6.28 -9.51 4.05
N GLU A 72 -7.36 -10.17 3.62
CA GLU A 72 -7.30 -11.50 3.00
C GLU A 72 -6.97 -11.43 1.51
N ASN A 73 -7.23 -10.26 0.89
CA ASN A 73 -6.91 -9.99 -0.51
C ASN A 73 -6.22 -8.62 -0.64
N PRO A 74 -4.88 -8.58 -0.54
CA PRO A 74 -4.11 -7.35 -0.60
C PRO A 74 -4.33 -6.52 -1.85
N ILE A 75 -4.51 -7.17 -3.01
CA ILE A 75 -4.74 -6.52 -4.30
C ILE A 75 -6.07 -5.77 -4.28
N ALA A 76 -7.15 -6.42 -3.83
CA ALA A 76 -8.47 -5.79 -3.74
C ALA A 76 -8.47 -4.62 -2.73
N SER A 77 -7.79 -4.77 -1.59
CA SER A 77 -7.69 -3.69 -0.61
C SER A 77 -6.88 -2.49 -1.13
N LEU A 78 -5.79 -2.74 -1.86
CA LEU A 78 -5.04 -1.68 -2.54
C LEU A 78 -5.91 -0.97 -3.60
N ALA A 79 -6.68 -1.72 -4.39
CA ALA A 79 -7.60 -1.15 -5.36
C ALA A 79 -8.66 -0.25 -4.71
N GLU A 80 -9.21 -0.65 -3.56
CA GLU A 80 -10.15 0.18 -2.78
C GLU A 80 -9.49 1.49 -2.32
N VAL A 81 -8.28 1.42 -1.77
CA VAL A 81 -7.52 2.60 -1.31
C VAL A 81 -7.26 3.56 -2.48
N VAL A 82 -6.83 3.03 -3.63
CA VAL A 82 -6.58 3.83 -4.83
C VAL A 82 -7.87 4.44 -5.36
N GLY A 83 -8.95 3.66 -5.48
CA GLY A 83 -10.26 4.13 -5.98
C GLY A 83 -10.93 5.16 -5.07
N ALA A 84 -10.76 5.04 -3.75
CA ALA A 84 -11.26 6.03 -2.79
C ALA A 84 -10.52 7.37 -2.94
N GLU A 85 -9.20 7.34 -3.11
CA GLU A 85 -8.39 8.55 -3.22
C GLU A 85 -8.60 9.28 -4.55
N THR A 86 -8.78 8.55 -5.65
CA THR A 86 -9.12 9.12 -6.96
C THR A 86 -10.47 9.83 -6.92
N SER A 87 -11.46 9.23 -6.25
CA SER A 87 -12.80 9.80 -6.09
C SER A 87 -12.81 11.06 -5.21
N ARG A 88 -11.93 11.14 -4.21
CA ARG A 88 -11.83 12.31 -3.32
C ARG A 88 -11.11 13.50 -3.96
N LYS A 89 -10.18 13.25 -4.89
CA LYS A 89 -9.50 14.32 -5.61
C LYS A 89 -10.29 14.66 -6.87
N LYS A 90 -11.13 15.69 -6.77
CA LYS A 90 -11.78 16.41 -7.89
C LYS A 90 -10.80 17.02 -8.93
N LYS A 91 -9.51 16.67 -8.84
CA LYS A 91 -8.39 17.18 -9.66
C LYS A 91 -8.12 16.32 -10.90
N TYR A 92 -8.62 15.09 -10.94
CA TYR A 92 -8.47 14.20 -12.09
C TYR A 92 -9.86 13.79 -12.57
N PRO A 93 -10.43 14.49 -13.56
CA PRO A 93 -11.67 14.09 -14.19
C PRO A 93 -11.58 12.62 -14.66
N PRO A 94 -12.64 11.81 -14.50
CA PRO A 94 -12.68 10.43 -15.05
C PRO A 94 -12.47 10.35 -16.56
N THR A 95 -12.58 11.49 -17.26
CA THR A 95 -12.45 11.65 -18.70
C THR A 95 -11.04 11.98 -19.18
N GLU A 96 -10.05 12.14 -18.29
CA GLU A 96 -8.66 12.35 -18.70
C GLU A 96 -8.07 11.07 -19.33
N PRO A 97 -7.48 11.16 -20.54
CA PRO A 97 -6.80 10.02 -21.15
C PRO A 97 -5.64 9.57 -20.23
N GLY A 98 -5.67 8.30 -19.82
CA GLY A 98 -4.72 7.73 -18.86
C GLY A 98 -5.33 7.32 -17.51
N HIS A 99 -6.58 7.66 -17.21
CA HIS A 99 -7.28 7.28 -15.97
C HIS A 99 -8.38 6.22 -16.17
N THR A 100 -8.14 5.26 -17.07
CA THR A 100 -9.09 4.16 -17.30
C THR A 100 -9.05 3.14 -16.16
N ALA A 101 -10.13 2.37 -15.96
CA ALA A 101 -10.17 1.30 -14.95
C ALA A 101 -9.00 0.32 -15.12
N ARG A 102 -8.69 -0.04 -16.37
CA ARG A 102 -7.55 -0.92 -16.72
C ARG A 102 -6.20 -0.34 -16.29
N ASN A 103 -6.02 0.98 -16.35
CA ASN A 103 -4.78 1.61 -15.92
C ASN A 103 -4.62 1.53 -14.40
N TYR A 104 -5.73 1.62 -13.65
CA TYR A 104 -5.70 1.39 -12.21
C TYR A 104 -5.43 -0.07 -11.85
N ASP A 105 -5.95 -1.03 -12.60
CA ASP A 105 -5.68 -2.46 -12.37
C ASP A 105 -4.18 -2.77 -12.53
N THR A 106 -3.59 -2.31 -13.64
CA THR A 106 -2.15 -2.49 -13.90
C THR A 106 -1.28 -1.67 -12.94
N PHE A 107 -1.75 -0.52 -12.47
CA PHE A 107 -1.07 0.25 -11.42
C PHE A 107 -1.06 -0.51 -10.09
N VAL A 108 -2.22 -1.02 -9.66
CA VAL A 108 -2.36 -1.77 -8.40
C VAL A 108 -1.47 -3.01 -8.42
N ASP A 109 -1.42 -3.73 -9.55
CA ASP A 109 -0.56 -4.90 -9.72
C ASP A 109 0.92 -4.56 -9.53
N LEU A 110 1.40 -3.48 -10.17
CA LEU A 110 2.77 -3.00 -10.02
C LEU A 110 3.10 -2.65 -8.56
N ILE A 111 2.21 -1.88 -7.91
CA ILE A 111 2.41 -1.44 -6.52
C ILE A 111 2.38 -2.63 -5.57
N HIS A 112 1.49 -3.59 -5.78
CA HIS A 112 1.45 -4.82 -5.00
C HIS A 112 2.78 -5.59 -5.10
N GLY A 113 3.34 -5.72 -6.30
CA GLY A 113 4.66 -6.31 -6.52
C GLY A 113 5.80 -5.55 -5.83
N MET A 114 5.75 -4.21 -5.80
CA MET A 114 6.73 -3.39 -5.07
C MET A 114 6.62 -3.52 -3.54
N LEU A 115 5.40 -3.76 -3.04
CA LEU A 115 5.11 -3.85 -1.61
C LEU A 115 5.18 -5.27 -1.03
N ALA A 116 5.61 -6.25 -1.82
CA ALA A 116 5.79 -7.61 -1.33
C ALA A 116 6.69 -7.65 -0.07
N PHE A 117 6.21 -8.36 0.96
CA PHE A 117 6.92 -8.52 2.23
C PHE A 117 8.23 -9.29 2.04
N ASP A 118 8.18 -10.39 1.30
CA ASP A 118 9.36 -11.18 0.98
C ASP A 118 10.22 -10.45 -0.07
N PRO A 119 11.52 -10.18 0.21
CA PRO A 119 12.41 -9.58 -0.77
C PRO A 119 12.56 -10.38 -2.07
N GLN A 120 12.37 -11.71 -2.03
CA GLN A 120 12.49 -12.57 -3.22
C GLN A 120 11.27 -12.45 -4.14
N GLU A 121 10.08 -12.23 -3.56
CA GLU A 121 8.82 -12.04 -4.28
C GLU A 121 8.62 -10.58 -4.73
N ARG A 122 9.45 -9.65 -4.21
CA ARG A 122 9.38 -8.25 -4.58
C ARG A 122 9.85 -8.02 -6.00
N ILE A 123 9.06 -7.25 -6.75
CA ILE A 123 9.40 -6.91 -8.14
C ILE A 123 10.78 -6.23 -8.21
N LYS A 124 11.62 -6.70 -9.14
CA LYS A 124 12.94 -6.13 -9.39
C LYS A 124 12.82 -4.86 -10.24
N PRO A 125 13.79 -3.93 -10.17
CA PRO A 125 13.77 -2.73 -11.00
C PRO A 125 13.61 -3.02 -12.51
N ASP A 126 14.34 -3.99 -13.05
CA ASP A 126 14.27 -4.38 -14.46
C ASP A 126 12.93 -5.00 -14.87
N ASP A 127 12.27 -5.71 -13.95
CA ASP A 127 10.93 -6.26 -14.15
C ASP A 127 9.88 -5.14 -14.08
N ALA A 128 10.03 -4.21 -13.14
CA ALA A 128 9.14 -3.06 -12.98
C ALA A 128 9.15 -2.13 -14.21
N LEU A 129 10.32 -1.91 -14.82
CA LEU A 129 10.43 -1.13 -16.07
C LEU A 129 9.73 -1.80 -17.25
N ARG A 130 9.65 -3.14 -17.26
CA ARG A 130 8.93 -3.92 -18.28
C ARG A 130 7.46 -4.13 -17.96
N HIS A 131 6.99 -3.65 -16.80
CA HIS A 131 5.61 -3.85 -16.37
C HIS A 131 4.61 -3.19 -17.33
N PRO A 132 3.43 -3.79 -17.59
CA PRO A 132 2.40 -3.20 -18.45
C PRO A 132 2.03 -1.76 -18.10
N PHE A 133 2.01 -1.41 -16.81
CA PHE A 133 1.73 -0.04 -16.36
C PHE A 133 2.73 0.99 -16.92
N ILE A 134 4.02 0.62 -17.03
CA ILE A 134 5.08 1.51 -17.52
C ILE A 134 5.20 1.47 -19.05
N THR A 135 4.98 0.28 -19.63
CA THR A 135 5.20 0.02 -21.07
C THR A 135 3.97 0.29 -21.93
N SER A 136 2.76 0.20 -21.39
CA SER A 136 1.54 0.55 -22.11
C SER A 136 1.54 2.05 -22.33
N GLY A 137 1.77 2.47 -23.57
CA GLY A 137 1.93 3.87 -23.99
C GLY A 137 0.73 4.80 -23.73
N GLU A 138 -0.30 4.36 -23.01
CA GLU A 138 -1.40 5.23 -22.55
C GLU A 138 -0.90 6.36 -21.64
N HIS A 139 0.19 6.13 -20.89
CA HIS A 139 0.83 7.16 -20.05
C HIS A 139 1.84 8.03 -20.82
N GLN A 140 2.22 7.66 -22.05
CA GLN A 140 3.21 8.40 -22.86
C GLN A 140 2.58 9.47 -23.76
N ASN A 141 1.26 9.54 -23.83
CA ASN A 141 0.57 10.55 -24.64
C ASN A 141 0.44 11.89 -23.89
N LEU A 142 1.56 12.41 -23.40
CA LEU A 142 1.68 13.81 -23.05
C LEU A 142 1.93 14.59 -24.36
N PRO A 143 1.06 15.51 -24.78
CA PRO A 143 1.34 16.39 -25.91
C PRO A 143 2.43 17.39 -25.48
N GLY A 144 3.70 17.03 -25.67
CA GLY A 144 4.82 17.92 -25.35
C GLY A 144 6.23 17.33 -25.49
N ALA A 145 6.39 16.00 -25.54
CA ALA A 145 7.71 15.37 -25.59
C ALA A 145 8.23 15.15 -27.03
N GLY A 146 8.01 16.11 -27.92
CA GLY A 146 8.37 15.96 -29.33
C GLY A 146 8.55 17.29 -30.03
N GLN A 147 9.56 18.08 -29.60
CA GLN A 147 10.30 19.08 -30.40
C GLN A 147 11.18 19.96 -29.49
N ASN A 148 12.39 19.51 -29.15
CA ASN A 148 13.57 20.37 -29.02
C ASN A 148 14.83 19.53 -28.75
N ALA A 149 15.24 18.73 -29.73
CA ALA A 149 16.64 18.36 -29.85
C ALA A 149 17.40 19.55 -30.46
N LYS A 150 17.54 20.65 -29.71
CA LYS A 150 18.47 21.73 -30.06
C LYS A 150 19.87 21.28 -29.64
N GLN A 151 20.65 20.98 -30.65
CA GLN A 151 22.07 20.64 -30.62
C GLN A 151 22.83 21.55 -29.65
N TRP A 152 23.40 20.97 -28.60
CA TRP A 152 24.43 21.64 -27.81
C TRP A 152 25.75 21.52 -28.58
N THR A 153 26.05 22.52 -29.41
CA THR A 153 27.38 22.62 -30.03
C THR A 153 28.37 23.10 -28.96
N ASN A 154 29.38 22.28 -28.71
CA ASN A 154 30.54 22.58 -27.87
C ASN A 154 31.36 23.71 -28.49
N ASN A 155 31.36 24.88 -27.85
CA ASN A 155 32.36 25.91 -28.13
C ASN A 155 33.19 26.11 -26.86
N ARG A 156 34.35 25.45 -26.82
CA ARG A 156 35.41 25.69 -25.85
C ARG A 156 36.49 26.48 -26.59
N THR A 157 36.71 27.72 -26.18
CA THR A 157 37.95 28.48 -26.44
C THR A 157 38.40 29.04 -25.10
#